data_AF-A0A0N5AYL0-F1
#
_entry.id   AF-A0A0N5AYL0-F1
#
_cell.length_a   1.000
_cell.length_b   1.000
_cell.length_c   1.000
_cell.angle_alpha   90.00
_cell.angle_beta   90.00
_cell.angle_gamma   90.00
#
_symmetry.space_group_name_H-M   'P 1'
#
loop_
_entity.id
_entity.type
_entity.pdbx_description
1 polymer ?
#
loop_
_entity_poly.entity_id
_entity_poly.type
_entity_poly.pdbx_seq_one_letter_code
_entity_poly.pdbx_strand_id
1 'polypeptide(L)'
;LTNQELKSFTESSKSLFALKNEIQAEKQLESDNLGGAKAPTIPGFTVEIRDAEVRLTKTHGNEKILVVFNVSHSVDMDEFDEEQEQETPVPVALPPFSIEITKGANRLCFNMELVRSMDDEGQYDFRVEEFYIAPAAKGEDESVDDSVYASSGKYIDPHLHELLFLKYLEERGFNAKFCEQLVNFATHYEHSEYVSLLTRIKDFVAAQ
;
A
#
# COMPACT_ATOMS: atom_id res chain seq x y z
N LEU A 1 14.08 28.99 -22.35
CA LEU A 1 13.80 28.66 -23.78
C LEU A 1 12.68 29.58 -24.24
N THR A 2 12.90 30.36 -25.29
CA THR A 2 11.92 31.33 -25.80
C THR A 2 10.88 30.62 -26.67
N ASN A 3 9.67 31.20 -26.78
CA ASN A 3 8.51 30.68 -27.54
C ASN A 3 8.78 30.35 -29.04
N GLN A 4 9.94 30.68 -29.58
CA GLN A 4 10.34 30.33 -30.95
C GLN A 4 11.03 28.96 -31.06
N GLU A 5 11.67 28.44 -30.01
CA GLU A 5 12.39 27.15 -30.04
C GLU A 5 11.43 25.94 -29.91
N LEU A 6 10.20 26.17 -29.43
CA LEU A 6 9.16 25.15 -29.26
C LEU A 6 8.42 24.79 -30.56
N LYS A 7 8.59 25.55 -31.65
CA LYS A 7 7.88 25.33 -32.93
C LYS A 7 8.46 24.21 -33.81
N SER A 8 9.62 23.65 -33.46
CA SER A 8 10.29 22.59 -34.24
C SER A 8 10.25 21.19 -33.59
N PHE A 9 9.64 21.06 -32.41
CA PHE A 9 9.58 19.78 -31.68
C PHE A 9 8.35 18.97 -32.12
N THR A 10 8.55 17.70 -32.46
CA THR A 10 7.45 16.73 -32.59
C THR A 10 6.73 16.61 -31.24
N GLU A 11 5.44 16.26 -31.23
CA GLU A 11 4.71 16.03 -29.97
C GLU A 11 5.42 15.02 -29.07
N SER A 12 6.00 13.96 -29.66
CA SER A 12 6.86 13.00 -28.95
C SER A 12 8.05 13.67 -28.25
N SER A 13 8.71 14.63 -28.91
CA SER A 13 9.83 15.36 -28.31
C SER A 13 9.40 16.29 -27.17
N LYS A 14 8.19 16.85 -27.21
CA LYS A 14 7.61 17.63 -26.10
C LYS A 14 7.27 16.74 -24.91
N SER A 15 6.62 15.60 -25.16
CA SER A 15 6.32 14.60 -24.13
C SER A 15 7.57 14.09 -23.44
N LEU A 16 8.65 13.81 -24.18
CA LEU A 16 9.92 13.38 -23.61
C LEU A 16 10.58 14.44 -22.73
N PHE A 17 10.43 15.73 -23.07
CA PHE A 17 10.92 16.81 -22.23
C PHE A 17 10.11 16.92 -20.93
N ALA A 18 8.78 16.87 -21.02
CA ALA A 18 7.90 16.88 -19.85
C ALA A 18 8.19 15.70 -18.91
N LEU A 19 8.28 14.48 -19.43
CA LEU A 19 8.58 13.27 -18.64
C LEU A 19 9.93 13.36 -17.93
N LYS A 20 10.96 13.93 -18.57
CA LYS A 20 12.27 14.12 -17.93
C LYS A 20 12.21 15.10 -16.76
N ASN A 21 11.49 16.20 -16.92
CA ASN A 21 11.33 17.18 -15.86
C ASN A 21 10.54 16.60 -14.68
N GLU A 22 9.46 15.86 -14.97
CA GLU A 22 8.65 15.19 -13.97
C GLU A 22 9.48 14.19 -13.15
N ILE A 23 10.17 13.26 -13.82
CA ILE A 23 11.04 12.27 -13.17
C ILE A 23 12.10 12.95 -12.28
N GLN A 24 12.63 14.11 -12.71
CA GLN A 24 13.61 14.85 -11.92
C GLN A 24 12.99 15.49 -10.69
N ALA A 25 11.78 16.08 -10.82
CA ALA A 25 11.05 16.65 -9.71
C ALA A 25 10.69 15.57 -8.67
N GLU A 26 10.18 14.42 -9.11
CA GLU A 26 9.77 13.33 -8.23
C GLU A 26 10.95 12.69 -7.48
N LYS A 27 12.11 12.58 -8.12
CA LYS A 27 13.33 12.10 -7.44
C LYS A 27 13.85 13.09 -6.40
N GLN A 28 13.63 14.39 -6.62
CA GLN A 28 13.98 15.41 -5.64
C GLN A 28 13.04 15.32 -4.43
N LEU A 29 11.73 15.17 -4.66
CA LEU A 29 10.74 14.95 -3.62
C LEU A 29 11.03 13.70 -2.79
N GLU A 30 11.40 12.58 -3.43
CA GLU A 30 11.80 11.34 -2.75
C GLU A 30 13.00 11.55 -1.80
N SER A 31 14.00 12.30 -2.28
CA SER A 31 15.19 12.62 -1.49
C SER A 31 14.88 13.51 -0.28
N ASP A 32 14.00 14.49 -0.47
CA ASP A 32 13.73 15.51 0.54
C ASP A 32 12.74 15.01 1.61
N ASN A 33 11.73 14.23 1.20
CA ASN A 33 10.57 13.89 2.05
C ASN A 33 10.51 12.42 2.48
N LEU A 34 11.09 11.50 1.71
CA LEU A 34 10.93 10.06 1.94
C LEU A 34 12.19 9.39 2.50
N GLY A 35 13.30 10.12 2.65
CA GLY A 35 14.51 9.61 3.28
C GLY A 35 15.41 8.77 2.37
N GLY A 36 15.23 8.89 1.05
CA GLY A 36 16.04 8.21 0.02
C GLY A 36 15.22 7.22 -0.81
N ALA A 37 15.88 6.35 -1.58
CA ALA A 37 15.24 5.51 -2.60
C ALA A 37 14.82 4.10 -2.13
N LYS A 38 14.92 3.80 -0.82
CA LYS A 38 14.67 2.45 -0.31
C LYS A 38 13.58 2.48 0.74
N ALA A 39 12.48 1.78 0.44
CA ALA A 39 11.38 1.59 1.37
C ALA A 39 11.88 1.06 2.73
N PRO A 40 11.33 1.56 3.84
CA PRO A 40 11.69 1.11 5.18
C PRO A 40 11.43 -0.38 5.34
N THR A 41 12.06 -1.03 6.31
CA THR A 41 11.74 -2.42 6.66
C THR A 41 10.57 -2.47 7.63
N ILE A 42 9.66 -3.44 7.47
CA ILE A 42 8.61 -3.74 8.46
C ILE A 42 9.15 -4.80 9.43
N PRO A 43 9.51 -4.45 10.68
CA PRO A 43 10.17 -5.37 11.61
C PRO A 43 9.34 -6.62 11.89
N GLY A 44 10.00 -7.78 11.91
CA GLY A 44 9.36 -9.06 12.22
C GLY A 44 8.64 -9.71 11.03
N PHE A 45 8.65 -9.09 9.85
CA PHE A 45 8.15 -9.66 8.61
C PHE A 45 9.26 -9.88 7.59
N THR A 46 9.14 -10.95 6.80
CA THR A 46 9.87 -11.10 5.55
C THR A 46 9.04 -10.47 4.44
N VAL A 47 9.64 -9.55 3.68
CA VAL A 47 8.98 -8.82 2.60
C VAL A 47 9.32 -9.48 1.26
N GLU A 48 8.30 -9.80 0.49
CA GLU A 48 8.39 -10.22 -0.91
C GLU A 48 7.60 -9.23 -1.77
N ILE A 49 8.17 -8.80 -2.89
CA ILE A 49 7.60 -7.80 -3.80
C ILE A 49 7.42 -8.43 -5.18
N ARG A 50 6.23 -8.26 -5.76
CA ARG A 50 5.81 -8.79 -7.06
C ARG A 50 5.15 -7.69 -7.88
N ASP A 51 5.97 -6.87 -8.53
CA ASP A 51 5.50 -5.61 -9.16
C ASP A 51 4.75 -4.78 -8.09
N ALA A 52 3.55 -4.28 -8.35
CA ALA A 52 2.81 -3.50 -7.35
C ALA A 52 2.27 -4.30 -6.13
N GLU A 53 2.33 -5.64 -6.13
CA GLU A 53 1.91 -6.47 -4.99
C GLU A 53 3.04 -6.66 -3.99
N VAL A 54 2.75 -6.47 -2.71
CA VAL A 54 3.69 -6.67 -1.60
C VAL A 54 3.11 -7.67 -0.62
N ARG A 55 3.99 -8.58 -0.18
CA ARG A 55 3.64 -9.73 0.65
C ARG A 55 4.52 -9.74 1.89
N LEU A 56 3.91 -9.70 3.06
CA LEU A 56 4.61 -9.75 4.35
C LEU A 56 4.33 -11.09 5.01
N THR A 57 5.38 -11.86 5.30
CA THR A 57 5.23 -13.17 5.93
C THR A 57 5.94 -13.24 7.28
N LYS A 58 5.27 -13.85 8.26
CA LYS A 58 5.87 -14.18 9.56
C LYS A 58 5.22 -15.40 10.18
N THR A 59 5.82 -15.89 11.27
CA THR A 59 5.26 -16.97 12.09
C THR A 59 4.97 -16.47 13.50
N HIS A 60 3.83 -16.87 14.06
CA HIS A 60 3.47 -16.62 15.46
C HIS A 60 3.08 -17.94 16.12
N GLY A 61 3.98 -18.51 16.94
CA GLY A 61 3.79 -19.86 17.48
C GLY A 61 3.67 -20.91 16.37
N ASN A 62 2.51 -21.57 16.26
CA ASN A 62 2.20 -22.55 15.23
C ASN A 62 1.38 -21.99 14.05
N GLU A 63 1.24 -20.67 13.99
CA GLU A 63 0.46 -19.98 12.96
C GLU A 63 1.38 -19.35 11.93
N LYS A 64 1.00 -19.47 10.66
CA LYS A 64 1.64 -18.73 9.56
C LYS A 64 0.78 -17.53 9.22
N ILE A 65 1.42 -16.36 9.20
CA ILE A 65 0.77 -15.09 8.92
C ILE A 65 1.25 -14.60 7.56
N LEU A 66 0.31 -14.27 6.70
CA LEU A 66 0.52 -13.63 5.42
C LEU A 66 -0.27 -12.32 5.41
N VAL A 67 0.38 -11.23 5.03
CA VAL A 67 -0.27 -9.95 4.73
C VAL A 67 -0.02 -9.66 3.26
N VAL A 68 -1.06 -9.28 2.51
CA VAL A 68 -0.93 -8.90 1.10
C VAL A 68 -1.58 -7.55 0.87
N PHE A 69 -0.91 -6.67 0.14
CA PHE A 69 -1.46 -5.39 -0.29
C PHE A 69 -0.89 -5.01 -1.65
N ASN A 70 -1.57 -4.09 -2.34
CA ASN A 70 -1.15 -3.58 -3.64
C ASN A 70 -1.09 -2.06 -3.58
N VAL A 71 0.02 -1.46 -4.03
CA VAL A 71 0.22 0.00 -4.00
C VAL A 71 -0.41 0.73 -5.20
N SER A 72 -0.99 0.01 -6.15
CA SER A 72 -1.71 0.62 -7.27
C SER A 72 -2.96 1.33 -6.76
N HIS A 73 -3.14 2.59 -7.18
CA HIS A 73 -4.32 3.40 -6.80
C HIS A 73 -4.50 3.58 -5.29
N SER A 74 -3.42 3.49 -4.50
CA SER A 74 -3.51 3.58 -3.04
C SER A 74 -3.26 4.98 -2.47
N VAL A 75 -2.85 5.95 -3.29
CA VAL A 75 -2.59 7.32 -2.81
C VAL A 75 -3.90 7.99 -2.44
N ASP A 76 -3.99 8.42 -1.18
CA ASP A 76 -5.08 9.19 -0.63
C ASP A 76 -4.95 10.66 -1.09
N MET A 77 -5.85 11.07 -1.97
CA MET A 77 -5.90 12.42 -2.54
C MET A 77 -6.98 13.29 -1.88
N ASP A 78 -7.71 12.77 -0.89
CA ASP A 78 -8.86 13.48 -0.29
C ASP A 78 -8.42 14.58 0.71
N GLU A 79 -7.15 14.62 1.10
CA GLU A 79 -6.53 15.66 1.94
C GLU A 79 -5.74 16.73 1.15
N PHE A 80 -5.93 16.87 -0.16
CA PHE A 80 -5.50 18.09 -0.86
C PHE A 80 -6.40 19.26 -0.46
N ASP A 81 -6.27 19.69 0.80
CA ASP A 81 -6.94 20.87 1.33
C ASP A 81 -6.28 22.10 0.71
N GLU A 82 -7.00 22.76 -0.21
CA GLU A 82 -6.51 23.93 -0.96
C GLU A 82 -6.12 25.12 -0.06
N GLU A 83 -6.37 25.04 1.25
CA GLU A 83 -6.14 26.10 2.24
C GLU A 83 -4.77 26.02 2.97
N GLN A 84 -4.00 24.93 2.82
CA GLN A 84 -2.64 24.84 3.42
C GLN A 84 -1.54 25.33 2.46
N GLU A 85 -1.38 26.65 2.36
CA GLU A 85 -0.46 27.33 1.44
C GLU A 85 1.06 27.16 1.68
N GLN A 86 1.54 26.30 2.60
CA GLN A 86 2.97 26.36 3.02
C GLN A 86 3.81 25.08 2.96
N GLU A 87 3.24 23.89 2.82
CA GLU A 87 4.02 22.68 2.53
C GLU A 87 3.37 21.91 1.39
N THR A 88 4.18 21.44 0.43
CA THR A 88 3.68 20.56 -0.62
C THR A 88 3.16 19.30 0.07
N PRO A 89 1.86 18.94 -0.05
CA PRO A 89 1.32 17.77 0.63
C PRO A 89 2.14 16.54 0.21
N VAL A 90 2.72 15.85 1.18
CA VAL A 90 3.41 14.60 0.89
C VAL A 90 2.33 13.55 0.62
N PRO A 91 2.31 12.92 -0.57
CA PRO A 91 1.31 11.91 -0.87
C PRO A 91 1.40 10.77 0.15
N VAL A 92 0.26 10.30 0.63
CA VAL A 92 0.16 9.19 1.58
C VAL A 92 -0.55 8.03 0.91
N ALA A 93 0.06 6.85 0.91
CA ALA A 93 -0.55 5.65 0.37
C ALA A 93 -1.25 4.84 1.49
N LEU A 94 -2.56 4.62 1.33
CA LEU A 94 -3.43 3.84 2.20
C LEU A 94 -3.99 2.61 1.48
N PRO A 95 -3.15 1.65 1.03
CA PRO A 95 -3.65 0.50 0.29
C PRO A 95 -4.55 -0.37 1.18
N PRO A 96 -5.68 -0.88 0.65
CA PRO A 96 -6.37 -1.97 1.30
C PRO A 96 -5.43 -3.18 1.38
N PHE A 97 -5.55 -3.95 2.45
CA PHE A 97 -4.68 -5.09 2.69
C PHE A 97 -5.46 -6.27 3.23
N SER A 98 -4.96 -7.47 3.02
CA SER A 98 -5.53 -8.68 3.61
C SER A 98 -4.59 -9.28 4.64
N ILE A 99 -5.16 -9.92 5.67
CA ILE A 99 -4.43 -10.73 6.63
C ILE A 99 -4.96 -12.16 6.53
N GLU A 100 -4.07 -13.12 6.34
CA GLU A 100 -4.36 -14.55 6.49
C GLU A 100 -3.58 -15.14 7.66
N ILE A 101 -4.29 -15.83 8.56
CA ILE A 101 -3.73 -16.55 9.70
C ILE A 101 -4.02 -18.03 9.51
N THR A 102 -3.01 -18.78 9.07
CA THR A 102 -3.14 -20.22 8.79
C THR A 102 -2.84 -21.05 10.02
N LYS A 103 -3.76 -21.96 10.36
CA LYS A 103 -3.63 -22.93 11.46
C LYS A 103 -4.20 -24.29 11.06
N GLY A 104 -3.33 -25.30 11.01
CA GLY A 104 -3.73 -26.65 10.61
C GLY A 104 -4.19 -26.69 9.16
N ALA A 105 -5.43 -27.15 8.93
CA ALA A 105 -6.00 -27.31 7.59
C ALA A 105 -6.75 -26.06 7.07
N ASN A 106 -6.89 -25.02 7.89
CA ASN A 106 -7.68 -23.83 7.58
C ASN A 106 -6.85 -22.55 7.78
N ARG A 107 -7.35 -21.45 7.21
CA ARG A 107 -6.88 -20.10 7.44
C ARG A 107 -8.05 -19.16 7.70
N LEU A 108 -7.84 -18.25 8.65
CA LEU A 108 -8.75 -17.15 8.94
C LEU A 108 -8.27 -15.94 8.15
N CYS A 109 -9.14 -15.43 7.28
CA CYS A 109 -8.85 -14.35 6.35
C CYS A 109 -9.63 -13.10 6.74
N PHE A 110 -8.97 -11.96 6.61
CA PHE A 110 -9.56 -10.64 6.77
C PHE A 110 -9.19 -9.77 5.59
N ASN A 111 -10.16 -9.03 5.06
CA ASN A 111 -9.92 -7.91 4.15
C ASN A 111 -10.09 -6.62 4.95
N MET A 112 -9.07 -5.78 4.89
CA MET A 112 -8.89 -4.62 5.75
C MET A 112 -8.81 -3.36 4.90
N GLU A 113 -9.36 -2.28 5.43
CA GLU A 113 -9.14 -0.93 4.95
C GLU A 113 -8.20 -0.22 5.92
N LEU A 114 -7.16 0.41 5.39
CA LEU A 114 -6.24 1.23 6.17
C LEU A 114 -6.82 2.64 6.26
N VAL A 115 -6.97 3.15 7.47
CA VAL A 115 -7.66 4.42 7.74
C VAL A 115 -6.82 5.30 8.65
N ARG A 116 -7.09 6.60 8.63
CA ARG A 116 -6.55 7.53 9.64
C ARG A 116 -7.27 7.29 10.96
N SER A 117 -6.51 7.36 12.05
CA SER A 117 -7.09 7.24 13.39
C SER A 117 -8.03 8.42 13.66
N MET A 118 -9.21 8.13 14.20
CA MET A 118 -10.17 9.15 14.62
C MET A 118 -9.84 9.74 16.00
N ASP A 119 -9.05 8.99 16.79
CA ASP A 119 -8.75 9.31 18.18
C ASP A 119 -7.42 10.07 18.32
N ASP A 120 -6.48 9.83 17.40
CA ASP A 120 -5.12 10.37 17.44
C ASP A 120 -4.71 10.97 16.09
N GLU A 121 -4.55 12.30 16.04
CA GLU A 121 -4.09 12.99 14.83
C GLU A 121 -2.72 12.46 14.35
N GLY A 122 -2.61 12.21 13.05
CA GLY A 122 -1.39 11.71 12.41
C GLY A 122 -1.10 10.22 12.63
N GLN A 123 -1.98 9.49 13.32
CA GLN A 123 -1.88 8.03 13.44
C GLN A 123 -2.78 7.31 12.44
N TYR A 124 -2.50 6.02 12.23
CA TYR A 124 -3.24 5.16 11.32
C TYR A 124 -3.78 3.95 12.08
N ASP A 125 -4.94 3.48 11.64
CA ASP A 125 -5.61 2.29 12.14
C ASP A 125 -6.16 1.46 10.97
N PHE A 126 -6.83 0.36 11.26
CA PHE A 126 -7.50 -0.46 10.25
C PHE A 126 -8.98 -0.68 10.59
N ARG A 127 -9.77 -0.93 9.53
CA ARG A 127 -11.15 -1.41 9.64
C ARG A 127 -11.29 -2.74 8.92
N VAL A 128 -11.94 -3.71 9.57
CA VAL A 128 -12.27 -4.98 8.92
C VAL A 128 -13.49 -4.77 8.03
N GLU A 129 -13.30 -4.86 6.71
CA GLU A 129 -14.42 -4.79 5.75
C GLU A 129 -15.09 -6.16 5.60
N GLU A 130 -14.30 -7.24 5.57
CA GLU A 130 -14.78 -8.61 5.38
C GLU A 130 -13.91 -9.62 6.13
N PHE A 131 -14.51 -10.72 6.60
CA PHE A 131 -13.79 -11.83 7.20
C PHE A 131 -14.44 -13.18 6.85
N TYR A 132 -13.62 -14.23 6.77
CA TYR A 132 -14.05 -15.59 6.42
C TYR A 132 -13.03 -16.66 6.82
N ILE A 133 -13.45 -17.93 6.77
CA ILE A 133 -12.56 -19.09 6.91
C ILE A 133 -12.41 -19.74 5.54
N ALA A 134 -11.17 -19.97 5.12
CA ALA A 134 -10.83 -20.73 3.93
C ALA A 134 -9.96 -21.95 4.27
N PRO A 135 -9.86 -22.96 3.39
CA PRO A 135 -8.83 -23.99 3.50
C PRO A 135 -7.42 -23.36 3.46
N ALA A 136 -6.46 -23.98 4.14
CA ALA A 136 -5.06 -23.57 4.03
C ALA A 136 -4.60 -23.61 2.56
N ALA A 137 -3.82 -22.60 2.15
CA ALA A 137 -3.30 -22.49 0.79
C ALA A 137 -2.48 -23.73 0.40
N LYS A 138 -2.59 -24.15 -0.88
CA LYS A 138 -1.89 -25.33 -1.41
C LYS A 138 -0.68 -24.88 -2.23
N GLY A 139 0.47 -24.80 -1.58
CA GLY A 139 1.68 -24.28 -2.22
C GLY A 139 1.55 -22.76 -2.43
N GLU A 140 1.71 -22.31 -3.67
CA GLU A 140 1.56 -20.88 -4.05
C GLU A 140 0.13 -20.51 -4.46
N ASP A 141 -0.78 -21.48 -4.52
CA ASP A 141 -2.20 -21.24 -4.84
C ASP A 141 -2.96 -20.82 -3.58
N GLU A 142 -3.26 -19.52 -3.55
CA GLU A 142 -4.01 -18.83 -2.50
C GLU A 142 -5.44 -18.54 -2.91
N SER A 143 -5.90 -19.07 -4.05
CA SER A 143 -7.29 -18.88 -4.48
C SER A 143 -8.27 -19.39 -3.42
N VAL A 144 -9.37 -18.63 -3.27
CA VAL A 144 -10.50 -18.97 -2.41
C VAL A 144 -11.68 -19.24 -3.33
N ASP A 145 -12.38 -20.36 -3.10
CA ASP A 145 -13.55 -20.74 -3.90
C ASP A 145 -14.71 -19.80 -3.60
N ASP A 146 -15.43 -19.35 -4.64
CA ASP A 146 -16.57 -18.42 -4.52
C ASP A 146 -17.71 -18.95 -3.62
N SER A 147 -17.76 -20.26 -3.36
CA SER A 147 -18.72 -20.86 -2.43
C SER A 147 -18.37 -20.66 -0.95
N VAL A 148 -17.18 -20.15 -0.63
CA VAL A 148 -16.78 -19.82 0.74
C VAL A 148 -17.61 -18.64 1.23
N TYR A 149 -18.33 -18.85 2.34
CA TYR A 149 -19.11 -17.79 2.95
C TYR A 149 -18.19 -16.74 3.58
N ALA A 150 -18.40 -15.48 3.21
CA ALA A 150 -17.77 -14.33 3.82
C ALA A 150 -18.83 -13.38 4.41
N SER A 151 -18.46 -12.73 5.51
CA SER A 151 -19.32 -11.77 6.18
C SER A 151 -18.64 -10.41 6.24
N SER A 152 -19.43 -9.35 6.09
CA SER A 152 -18.94 -8.00 6.37
C SER A 152 -18.58 -7.85 7.85
N GLY A 153 -17.47 -7.17 8.11
CA GLY A 153 -17.07 -6.78 9.47
C GLY A 153 -18.06 -5.81 10.14
N LYS A 154 -18.92 -5.13 9.37
CA LYS A 154 -19.88 -4.14 9.87
C LYS A 154 -21.02 -4.73 10.70
N TYR A 155 -21.32 -6.02 10.54
CA TYR A 155 -22.45 -6.68 11.20
C TYR A 155 -22.04 -7.55 12.40
N ILE A 156 -20.76 -7.54 12.78
CA ILE A 156 -20.29 -8.37 13.89
C ILE A 156 -20.77 -7.81 15.24
N ASP A 157 -21.02 -8.70 16.19
CA ASP A 157 -21.36 -8.32 17.57
C ASP A 157 -20.22 -7.47 18.19
N PRO A 158 -20.53 -6.38 18.93
CA PRO A 158 -19.51 -5.49 19.49
C PRO A 158 -18.51 -6.17 20.44
N HIS A 159 -18.94 -7.18 21.21
CA HIS A 159 -18.01 -7.90 22.08
C HIS A 159 -17.09 -8.80 21.25
N LEU A 160 -17.62 -9.46 20.22
CA LEU A 160 -16.81 -10.24 19.31
C LEU A 160 -15.85 -9.36 18.48
N HIS A 161 -16.26 -8.16 18.10
CA HIS A 161 -15.40 -7.15 17.48
C HIS A 161 -14.16 -6.88 18.35
N GLU A 162 -14.38 -6.54 19.63
CA GLU A 162 -13.28 -6.26 20.58
C GLU A 162 -12.32 -7.45 20.74
N LEU A 163 -12.85 -8.67 20.87
CA LEU A 163 -12.02 -9.84 21.10
C LEU A 163 -11.29 -10.31 19.83
N LEU A 164 -11.98 -10.35 18.68
CA LEU A 164 -11.46 -10.96 17.45
C LEU A 164 -10.74 -9.96 16.54
N PHE A 165 -11.30 -8.76 16.35
CA PHE A 165 -10.73 -7.79 15.41
C PHE A 165 -9.70 -6.89 16.08
N LEU A 166 -9.76 -6.71 17.41
CA LEU A 166 -8.76 -5.94 18.14
C LEU A 166 -7.78 -6.88 18.84
N LYS A 167 -8.18 -7.53 19.94
CA LYS A 167 -7.23 -8.26 20.82
C LYS A 167 -6.52 -9.42 20.11
N TYR A 168 -7.25 -10.25 19.37
CA TYR A 168 -6.66 -11.39 18.67
C TYR A 168 -5.67 -10.97 17.55
N LEU A 169 -5.95 -9.88 16.84
CA LEU A 169 -5.03 -9.33 15.84
C LEU A 169 -3.83 -8.61 16.51
N GLU A 170 -4.07 -7.88 17.60
CA GLU A 170 -3.04 -7.20 18.38
C GLU A 170 -2.02 -8.17 18.98
N GLU A 171 -2.45 -9.31 19.53
CA GLU A 171 -1.56 -10.38 20.02
C GLU A 171 -0.58 -10.89 18.94
N ARG A 172 -0.99 -10.79 17.67
CA ARG A 172 -0.19 -11.16 16.49
C ARG A 172 0.63 -10.00 15.95
N GLY A 173 0.58 -8.84 16.60
CA GLY A 173 1.34 -7.65 16.25
C GLY A 173 0.69 -6.79 15.17
N PHE A 174 -0.64 -6.85 15.02
CA PHE A 174 -1.41 -5.91 14.20
C PHE A 174 -2.02 -4.85 15.11
N ASN A 175 -1.42 -3.66 15.12
CA ASN A 175 -1.80 -2.52 15.95
C ASN A 175 -1.44 -1.20 15.23
N ALA A 176 -1.70 -0.05 15.85
CA ALA A 176 -1.39 1.26 15.28
C ALA A 176 0.06 1.41 14.79
N LYS A 177 1.03 0.81 15.50
CA LYS A 177 2.45 0.82 15.07
C LYS A 177 2.67 0.00 13.79
N PHE A 178 2.00 -1.13 13.64
CA PHE A 178 2.02 -1.87 12.37
C PHE A 178 1.40 -1.04 11.24
N CYS A 179 0.28 -0.37 11.49
CA CYS A 179 -0.36 0.50 10.50
C CYS A 179 0.58 1.63 10.05
N GLU A 180 1.23 2.33 10.99
CA GLU A 180 2.23 3.36 10.69
C GLU A 180 3.37 2.82 9.81
N GLN A 181 3.88 1.64 10.15
CA GLN A 181 4.94 0.98 9.38
C GLN A 181 4.48 0.58 7.98
N LEU A 182 3.24 0.11 7.85
CA LEU A 182 2.63 -0.27 6.59
C LEU A 182 2.42 0.96 5.69
N VAL A 183 1.88 2.07 6.23
CA VAL A 183 1.73 3.33 5.50
C VAL A 183 3.08 3.85 5.05
N ASN A 184 4.06 3.95 5.95
CA ASN A 184 5.39 4.45 5.59
C ASN A 184 6.04 3.58 4.50
N PHE A 185 5.93 2.25 4.61
CA PHE A 185 6.38 1.35 3.55
C PHE A 185 5.64 1.61 2.23
N ALA A 186 4.30 1.61 2.26
CA ALA A 186 3.46 1.71 1.08
C ALA A 186 3.67 3.03 0.35
N THR A 187 3.70 4.16 1.07
CA THR A 187 3.94 5.50 0.52
C THR A 187 5.28 5.54 -0.22
N HIS A 188 6.31 5.02 0.42
CA HIS A 188 7.65 5.01 -0.16
C HIS A 188 7.75 4.10 -1.39
N TYR A 189 7.10 2.93 -1.32
CA TYR A 189 7.13 1.97 -2.42
C TYR A 189 6.29 2.43 -3.62
N GLU A 190 5.11 3.00 -3.37
CA GLU A 190 4.24 3.58 -4.41
C GLU A 190 4.97 4.66 -5.19
N HIS A 191 5.63 5.59 -4.49
CA HIS A 191 6.40 6.67 -5.13
C HIS A 191 7.53 6.12 -6.02
N SER A 192 8.25 5.11 -5.53
CA SER A 192 9.31 4.44 -6.29
C SER A 192 8.77 3.78 -7.57
N GLU A 193 7.60 3.12 -7.47
CA GLU A 193 6.91 2.52 -8.62
C GLU A 193 6.37 3.57 -9.58
N TYR A 194 5.89 4.72 -9.11
CA TYR A 194 5.48 5.84 -9.95
C TYR A 194 6.66 6.40 -10.77
N VAL A 195 7.80 6.66 -10.13
CA VAL A 195 9.02 7.10 -10.82
C VAL A 195 9.51 6.06 -11.83
N SER A 196 9.43 4.77 -11.46
CA SER A 196 9.74 3.64 -12.35
C SER A 196 8.81 3.60 -13.56
N LEU A 197 7.51 3.79 -13.35
CA LEU A 197 6.49 3.86 -14.41
C LEU A 197 6.76 5.03 -15.37
N LEU A 198 6.98 6.24 -14.86
CA LEU A 198 7.33 7.40 -15.68
C LEU A 198 8.58 7.15 -16.52
N THR A 199 9.59 6.48 -15.93
CA THR A 199 10.81 6.10 -16.65
C THR A 199 10.51 5.11 -17.78
N ARG A 200 9.70 4.07 -17.52
CA ARG A 200 9.25 3.12 -18.54
C ARG A 200 8.45 3.79 -19.66
N ILE A 201 7.56 4.72 -19.33
CA ILE A 201 6.78 5.50 -20.33
C ILE A 201 7.74 6.34 -21.18
N LYS A 202 8.70 7.02 -20.55
CA LYS A 202 9.71 7.81 -21.27
C LYS A 202 10.54 6.94 -22.21
N ASP A 203 10.98 5.77 -21.78
CA ASP A 203 11.73 4.85 -22.63
C ASP A 203 10.86 4.30 -23.78
N PHE A 204 9.59 4.00 -23.52
CA PHE A 204 8.63 3.57 -24.54
C PHE A 204 8.38 4.66 -25.60
N VAL A 205 8.20 5.92 -25.20
CA VAL A 205 8.01 7.05 -26.13
C VAL A 205 9.31 7.39 -26.88
N ALA A 206 10.47 7.11 -26.29
CA ALA A 206 11.77 7.33 -26.93
C ALA A 206 12.14 6.25 -27.95
N ALA A 207 11.61 5.04 -27.81
CA ALA A 207 11.81 3.95 -28.75
C ALA A 207 11.13 4.28 -30.09
N GLN A 208 11.91 4.32 -31.17
CA GLN A 208 11.44 4.42 -32.56
C GLN A 208 11.47 3.05 -33.23
#